data_AF-A0A507QWM6-F1
#
_entry.id   AF-A0A507QWM6-F1
#
_cell.length_a   1.000
_cell.length_b   1.000
_cell.length_c   1.000
_cell.angle_alpha   90.00
_cell.angle_beta   90.00
_cell.angle_gamma   90.00
#
_symmetry.space_group_name_H-M   'P 1'
#
loop_
_entity.id
_entity.type
_entity.pdbx_description
1 polymer ?
#
loop_
_entity_poly.entity_id
_entity_poly.type
_entity_poly.pdbx_seq_one_letter_code
_entity_poly.pdbx_strand_id
1 'polypeptide(L)'
;MTHPEDDAALERDAGDNNARDDAQLRRTLRKVDFRLIPLLFVTYMLNFMDKTILSSASVFGLIDDTHLVGQQYSWVSSIFYFGYFFWEYPTNFLIARVPVAKYIAFNTFFWGAVVALTAACVNYGGLLAVRFLLGVAEATITPAFIISKARFLTREERELMTDRAVIAGTGRTEKTVWRWDHTIECLIDPKTWHVFALAILTQIPNGGTQNFSNLVIKSFGFTSLQSTLINIPASVVSMVSIALTGYLAGHYRQVNCILIVVVVALAMAGSALIYARSHVPKGGQLFGYFLLETGPAVLPLVMSLVQANFRGVTKKMTVTAMMFIAYCAGNIAGPQFFKTSEAPLYPTAFRAILICYIISAILAMTMRFYLQFINTKRDREEGIQGSAGFSGIVAGGKVTELNNKHYVVNAVKNVALEPEDYDDVTDWKTFGFRYRL
;
A
#
# COMPACT_ATOMS: atom_id res chain seq x y z
N MET A 1 -38.23 -25.93 30.73
CA MET A 1 -37.02 -26.30 31.50
C MET A 1 -36.19 -27.18 30.57
N THR A 2 -35.20 -26.61 29.89
CA THR A 2 -34.19 -27.38 29.18
C THR A 2 -33.27 -28.01 30.22
N HIS A 3 -32.94 -29.29 30.04
CA HIS A 3 -32.14 -30.03 31.00
C HIS A 3 -30.68 -29.54 30.95
N PRO A 4 -30.00 -29.29 32.09
CA PRO A 4 -28.62 -28.79 32.14
C PRO A 4 -27.58 -29.74 31.51
N GLU A 5 -27.94 -31.00 31.26
CA GLU A 5 -27.10 -31.97 30.53
C GLU A 5 -27.10 -31.75 29.01
N ASP A 6 -28.20 -31.22 28.44
CA ASP A 6 -28.31 -30.90 27.02
C ASP A 6 -27.51 -29.63 26.67
N ASP A 7 -27.50 -28.63 27.57
CA ASP A 7 -26.70 -27.41 27.42
C ASP A 7 -25.20 -27.71 27.46
N ALA A 8 -24.75 -28.62 28.35
CA ALA A 8 -23.37 -29.04 28.44
C ALA A 8 -22.91 -29.90 27.24
N ALA A 9 -23.83 -30.67 26.64
CA ALA A 9 -23.56 -31.43 25.41
C ALA A 9 -23.47 -30.49 24.19
N LEU A 10 -24.32 -29.48 24.10
CA LEU A 10 -24.29 -28.44 23.06
C LEU A 10 -23.02 -27.57 23.16
N GLU A 11 -22.59 -27.19 24.36
CA GLU A 11 -21.32 -26.47 24.56
C GLU A 11 -20.09 -27.30 24.20
N ARG A 12 -20.12 -28.61 24.49
CA ARG A 12 -19.04 -29.55 24.11
C ARG A 12 -18.99 -29.77 22.60
N ASP A 13 -20.12 -29.94 21.95
CA ASP A 13 -20.20 -30.15 20.50
C ASP A 13 -19.86 -28.86 19.73
N ALA A 14 -20.24 -27.69 20.25
CA ALA A 14 -19.78 -26.39 19.78
C ALA A 14 -18.26 -26.22 19.97
N GLY A 15 -17.70 -26.70 21.08
CA GLY A 15 -16.27 -26.70 21.36
C GLY A 15 -15.46 -27.59 20.40
N ASP A 16 -15.95 -28.79 20.09
CA ASP A 16 -15.27 -29.74 19.20
C ASP A 16 -15.35 -29.31 17.72
N ASN A 17 -16.49 -28.76 17.30
CA ASN A 17 -16.63 -28.13 15.98
C ASN A 17 -15.71 -26.90 15.84
N ASN A 18 -15.60 -26.08 16.87
CA ASN A 18 -14.70 -24.92 16.90
C ASN A 18 -13.21 -25.29 16.79
N ALA A 19 -12.79 -26.44 17.35
CA ALA A 19 -11.42 -26.92 17.25
C ALA A 19 -11.10 -27.51 15.86
N ARG A 20 -12.09 -28.15 15.22
CA ARG A 20 -11.97 -28.68 13.85
C ARG A 20 -11.82 -27.55 12.82
N ASP A 21 -12.60 -26.49 12.95
CA ASP A 21 -12.53 -25.32 12.05
C ASP A 21 -11.19 -24.57 12.19
N ASP A 22 -10.63 -24.50 13.41
CA ASP A 22 -9.30 -23.92 13.63
C ASP A 22 -8.17 -24.73 12.99
N ALA A 23 -8.27 -26.07 13.07
CA ALA A 23 -7.32 -26.97 12.44
C ALA A 23 -7.41 -26.88 10.91
N GLN A 24 -8.63 -26.79 10.36
CA GLN A 24 -8.86 -26.57 8.93
C GLN A 24 -8.28 -25.21 8.49
N LEU A 25 -8.62 -24.11 9.17
CA LEU A 25 -8.10 -22.77 8.86
C LEU A 25 -6.57 -22.74 8.84
N ARG A 26 -5.92 -23.30 9.87
CA ARG A 26 -4.44 -23.36 9.94
C ARG A 26 -3.85 -24.16 8.80
N ARG A 27 -4.50 -25.26 8.40
CA ARG A 27 -4.04 -26.09 7.26
C ARG A 27 -4.21 -25.34 5.94
N THR A 28 -5.33 -24.65 5.75
CA THR A 28 -5.59 -23.80 4.58
C THR A 28 -4.58 -22.66 4.48
N LEU A 29 -4.31 -21.98 5.60
CA LEU A 29 -3.30 -20.92 5.65
C LEU A 29 -1.93 -21.44 5.28
N ARG A 30 -1.48 -22.58 5.84
CA ARG A 30 -0.20 -23.18 5.42
C ARG A 30 -0.17 -23.49 3.92
N LYS A 31 -1.26 -23.97 3.32
CA LYS A 31 -1.30 -24.21 1.86
C LYS A 31 -1.13 -22.92 1.07
N VAL A 32 -1.81 -21.83 1.48
CA VAL A 32 -1.68 -20.51 0.86
C VAL A 32 -0.26 -19.97 1.06
N ASP A 33 0.25 -20.05 2.28
CA ASP A 33 1.58 -19.55 2.67
C ASP A 33 2.70 -20.29 1.93
N PHE A 34 2.58 -21.60 1.68
CA PHE A 34 3.62 -22.36 0.98
C PHE A 34 3.56 -22.24 -0.54
N ARG A 35 2.41 -21.91 -1.14
CA ARG A 35 2.24 -21.90 -2.60
C ARG A 35 2.11 -20.51 -3.19
N LEU A 36 1.34 -19.64 -2.54
CA LEU A 36 0.97 -18.33 -3.07
C LEU A 36 1.95 -17.25 -2.59
N ILE A 37 2.37 -17.26 -1.32
CA ILE A 37 3.30 -16.24 -0.80
C ILE A 37 4.67 -16.26 -1.50
N PRO A 38 5.36 -17.40 -1.73
CA PRO A 38 6.64 -17.40 -2.43
C PRO A 38 6.50 -16.89 -3.87
N LEU A 39 5.42 -17.26 -4.54
CA LEU A 39 5.13 -16.81 -5.89
C LEU A 39 4.85 -15.31 -5.95
N LEU A 40 4.06 -14.78 -4.99
CA LEU A 40 3.86 -13.34 -4.83
C LEU A 40 5.17 -12.61 -4.56
N PHE A 41 5.97 -13.14 -3.63
CA PHE A 41 7.24 -12.54 -3.24
C PHE A 41 8.18 -12.40 -4.45
N VAL A 42 8.38 -13.49 -5.21
CA VAL A 42 9.22 -13.47 -6.42
C VAL A 42 8.65 -12.54 -7.48
N THR A 43 7.33 -12.59 -7.71
CA THR A 43 6.69 -11.76 -8.75
C THR A 43 6.80 -10.26 -8.42
N TYR A 44 6.51 -9.87 -7.18
CA TYR A 44 6.64 -8.47 -6.74
C TYR A 44 8.10 -8.01 -6.68
N MET A 45 9.04 -8.90 -6.33
CA MET A 45 10.47 -8.59 -6.38
C MET A 45 10.92 -8.27 -7.81
N LEU A 46 10.57 -9.14 -8.76
CA LEU A 46 10.88 -8.93 -10.18
C LEU A 46 10.21 -7.67 -10.74
N ASN A 47 8.99 -7.40 -10.29
CA ASN A 47 8.26 -6.20 -10.67
C ASN A 47 8.92 -4.91 -10.18
N PHE A 48 9.35 -4.88 -8.93
CA PHE A 48 10.07 -3.73 -8.38
C PHE A 48 11.42 -3.53 -9.08
N MET A 49 12.12 -4.62 -9.40
CA MET A 49 13.38 -4.58 -10.14
C MET A 49 13.20 -3.90 -11.51
N ASP A 50 12.15 -4.24 -12.25
CA ASP A 50 11.81 -3.61 -13.54
C ASP A 50 11.58 -2.09 -13.42
N LYS A 51 10.91 -1.62 -12.36
CA LYS A 51 10.77 -0.17 -12.11
C LYS A 51 12.12 0.53 -11.91
N THR A 52 13.08 -0.13 -11.28
CA THR A 52 14.41 0.44 -10.98
C THR A 52 15.44 0.27 -12.10
N ILE A 53 15.10 -0.49 -13.16
CA ILE A 53 16.04 -0.79 -14.24
C ILE A 53 16.51 0.47 -14.97
N LEU A 54 15.63 1.47 -15.13
CA LEU A 54 15.94 2.72 -15.82
C LEU A 54 16.98 3.54 -15.05
N SER A 55 16.83 3.62 -13.72
CA SER A 55 17.78 4.29 -12.82
C SER A 55 19.16 3.63 -12.92
N SER A 56 19.22 2.30 -12.90
CA SER A 56 20.49 1.58 -13.04
C SER A 56 21.11 1.80 -14.43
N ALA A 57 20.35 1.62 -15.51
CA ALA A 57 20.83 1.81 -16.87
C ALA A 57 21.31 3.25 -17.16
N SER A 58 20.72 4.26 -16.50
CA SER A 58 21.08 5.67 -16.67
C SER A 58 22.56 5.97 -16.37
N VAL A 59 23.18 5.25 -15.44
CA VAL A 59 24.60 5.44 -15.09
C VAL A 59 25.56 4.59 -15.94
N PHE A 60 25.03 3.65 -16.73
CA PHE A 60 25.79 2.75 -17.63
C PHE A 60 25.76 3.17 -19.10
N GLY A 61 25.21 4.34 -19.43
CA GLY A 61 25.26 4.89 -20.79
C GLY A 61 23.91 5.01 -21.50
N LEU A 62 22.79 4.62 -20.88
CA LEU A 62 21.47 4.68 -21.51
C LEU A 62 21.15 6.06 -22.13
N ILE A 63 21.47 7.14 -21.42
CA ILE A 63 21.18 8.51 -21.87
C ILE A 63 21.98 8.86 -23.14
N ASP A 64 23.25 8.44 -23.17
CA ASP A 64 24.17 8.70 -24.28
C ASP A 64 23.83 7.83 -25.49
N ASP A 65 23.58 6.53 -25.27
CA ASP A 65 23.29 5.51 -26.30
C ASP A 65 21.94 5.74 -27.00
N THR A 66 20.98 6.35 -26.31
CA THR A 66 19.64 6.62 -26.87
C THR A 66 19.41 8.09 -27.21
N HIS A 67 20.47 8.91 -27.10
CA HIS A 67 20.48 10.34 -27.42
C HIS A 67 19.35 11.13 -26.74
N LEU A 68 19.11 10.87 -25.44
CA LEU A 68 18.04 11.54 -24.71
C LEU A 68 18.41 13.00 -24.42
N VAL A 69 17.55 13.92 -24.82
CA VAL A 69 17.76 15.36 -24.66
C VAL A 69 16.81 15.94 -23.61
N GLY A 70 17.34 16.79 -22.73
CA GLY A 70 16.54 17.50 -21.74
C GLY A 70 15.75 16.54 -20.85
N GLN A 71 14.43 16.76 -20.74
CA GLN A 71 13.53 16.02 -19.84
C GLN A 71 13.03 14.69 -20.40
N GLN A 72 13.56 14.23 -21.54
CA GLN A 72 13.11 12.97 -22.16
C GLN A 72 13.29 11.77 -21.22
N TYR A 73 14.40 11.68 -20.49
CA TYR A 73 14.60 10.62 -19.49
C TYR A 73 13.48 10.60 -18.42
N SER A 74 13.10 11.78 -17.91
CA SER A 74 12.00 11.93 -16.96
C SER A 74 10.69 11.42 -17.55
N TRP A 75 10.37 11.76 -18.81
CA TRP A 75 9.17 11.25 -19.48
C TRP A 75 9.20 9.74 -19.75
N VAL A 76 10.36 9.17 -20.10
CA VAL A 76 10.52 7.70 -20.23
C VAL A 76 10.21 6.98 -18.92
N SER A 77 10.56 7.58 -17.78
CA SER A 77 10.19 7.02 -16.48
C SER A 77 8.70 7.21 -16.15
N SER A 78 8.13 8.38 -16.44
CA SER A 78 6.73 8.71 -16.12
C SER A 78 5.71 7.95 -16.98
N ILE A 79 6.01 7.66 -18.26
CA ILE A 79 5.05 7.05 -19.21
C ILE A 79 4.56 5.66 -18.76
N PHE A 80 5.40 4.94 -17.99
CA PHE A 80 5.06 3.68 -17.37
C PHE A 80 3.75 3.79 -16.54
N TYR A 81 3.62 4.84 -15.74
CA TYR A 81 2.46 5.04 -14.87
C TYR A 81 1.20 5.45 -15.64
N PHE A 82 1.32 6.06 -16.82
CA PHE A 82 0.18 6.28 -17.70
C PHE A 82 -0.38 4.96 -18.26
N GLY A 83 0.51 4.06 -18.69
CA GLY A 83 0.13 2.71 -19.14
C GLY A 83 -0.52 1.90 -18.02
N TYR A 84 0.07 1.95 -16.82
CA TYR A 84 -0.47 1.31 -15.63
C TYR A 84 -1.87 1.86 -15.31
N PHE A 85 -2.02 3.18 -15.19
CA PHE A 85 -3.29 3.81 -14.88
C PHE A 85 -4.39 3.48 -15.91
N PHE A 86 -4.04 3.54 -17.21
CA PHE A 86 -4.99 3.25 -18.29
C PHE A 86 -5.46 1.80 -18.30
N TRP A 87 -4.57 0.83 -18.05
CA TRP A 87 -4.90 -0.59 -18.14
C TRP A 87 -5.48 -1.19 -16.86
N GLU A 88 -5.39 -0.48 -15.73
CA GLU A 88 -5.97 -0.92 -14.45
C GLU A 88 -7.49 -1.16 -14.56
N TYR A 89 -8.23 -0.29 -15.23
CA TYR A 89 -9.68 -0.47 -15.38
C TYR A 89 -10.04 -1.64 -16.34
N PRO A 90 -9.49 -1.71 -17.57
CA PRO A 90 -9.69 -2.86 -18.45
C PRO A 90 -9.31 -4.19 -17.80
N THR A 91 -8.17 -4.29 -17.12
CA THR A 91 -7.73 -5.57 -16.56
C THR A 91 -8.68 -6.08 -15.48
N ASN A 92 -9.16 -5.19 -14.60
CA ASN A 92 -10.15 -5.56 -13.57
C ASN A 92 -11.45 -6.09 -14.19
N PHE A 93 -11.89 -5.52 -15.31
CA PHE A 93 -13.04 -6.00 -16.06
C PHE A 93 -12.78 -7.34 -16.79
N LEU A 94 -11.60 -7.51 -17.41
CA LEU A 94 -11.23 -8.76 -18.08
C LEU A 94 -11.10 -9.91 -17.08
N ILE A 95 -10.46 -9.70 -15.93
CA ILE A 95 -10.24 -10.70 -14.88
C ILE A 95 -11.56 -11.28 -14.36
N ALA A 96 -12.65 -10.50 -14.40
CA ALA A 96 -13.98 -10.99 -14.06
C ALA A 96 -14.50 -12.04 -15.07
N ARG A 97 -14.13 -11.94 -16.36
CA ARG A 97 -14.71 -12.71 -17.47
C ARG A 97 -13.83 -13.83 -18.01
N VAL A 98 -12.51 -13.71 -17.90
CA VAL A 98 -11.58 -14.69 -18.47
C VAL A 98 -11.02 -15.65 -17.42
N PRO A 99 -10.55 -16.85 -17.82
CA PRO A 99 -9.82 -17.73 -16.92
C PRO A 99 -8.54 -17.06 -16.41
N VAL A 100 -8.58 -16.63 -15.14
CA VAL A 100 -7.53 -15.81 -14.50
C VAL A 100 -6.14 -16.39 -14.67
N ALA A 101 -5.97 -17.70 -14.49
CA ALA A 101 -4.67 -18.35 -14.66
C ALA A 101 -4.08 -18.22 -16.08
N LYS A 102 -4.92 -18.31 -17.14
CA LYS A 102 -4.45 -18.16 -18.53
C LYS A 102 -4.09 -16.72 -18.85
N TYR A 103 -4.89 -15.79 -18.35
CA TYR A 103 -4.66 -14.36 -18.52
C TYR A 103 -3.36 -13.91 -17.86
N ILE A 104 -3.10 -14.34 -16.62
CA ILE A 104 -1.85 -14.06 -15.90
C ILE A 104 -0.65 -14.64 -16.62
N ALA A 105 -0.73 -15.91 -17.08
CA ALA A 105 0.37 -16.56 -17.77
C ALA A 105 0.73 -15.82 -19.07
N PHE A 106 -0.29 -15.46 -19.87
CA PHE A 106 -0.10 -14.66 -21.08
C PHE A 106 0.53 -13.30 -20.76
N ASN A 107 -0.02 -12.60 -19.77
CA ASN A 107 0.48 -11.29 -19.39
C ASN A 107 1.91 -11.33 -18.85
N THR A 108 2.26 -12.34 -18.07
CA THR A 108 3.62 -12.52 -17.52
C THR A 108 4.63 -12.77 -18.64
N PHE A 109 4.25 -13.57 -19.64
CA PHE A 109 5.08 -13.78 -20.82
C PHE A 109 5.21 -12.50 -21.67
N PHE A 110 4.11 -11.78 -21.85
CA PHE A 110 4.10 -10.48 -22.52
C PHE A 110 5.01 -9.47 -21.81
N TRP A 111 4.91 -9.36 -20.49
CA TRP A 111 5.78 -8.52 -19.66
C TRP A 111 7.25 -8.89 -19.86
N GLY A 112 7.62 -10.17 -19.72
CA GLY A 112 9.00 -10.63 -19.93
C GLY A 112 9.54 -10.34 -21.34
N ALA A 113 8.71 -10.52 -22.37
CA ALA A 113 9.08 -10.20 -23.75
C ALA A 113 9.32 -8.69 -23.95
N VAL A 114 8.48 -7.84 -23.38
CA VAL A 114 8.62 -6.38 -23.44
C VAL A 114 9.85 -5.93 -22.64
N VAL A 115 10.15 -6.54 -21.49
CA VAL A 115 11.40 -6.28 -20.75
C VAL A 115 12.60 -6.61 -21.62
N ALA A 116 12.63 -7.77 -22.30
CA ALA A 116 13.72 -8.13 -23.21
C ALA A 116 13.88 -7.13 -24.37
N LEU A 117 12.77 -6.63 -24.92
CA LEU A 117 12.78 -5.61 -25.97
C LEU A 117 13.36 -4.26 -25.50
N THR A 118 13.39 -3.98 -24.20
CA THR A 118 14.05 -2.78 -23.66
C THR A 118 15.53 -2.72 -24.07
N ALA A 119 16.23 -3.86 -24.10
CA ALA A 119 17.64 -3.92 -24.46
C ALA A 119 17.90 -3.57 -25.95
N ALA A 120 16.89 -3.69 -26.82
CA ALA A 120 16.99 -3.36 -28.24
C ALA A 120 16.60 -1.90 -28.56
N CYS A 121 16.19 -1.12 -27.56
CA CYS A 121 15.73 0.25 -27.77
C CYS A 121 16.91 1.22 -27.89
N VAL A 122 17.06 1.82 -29.08
CA VAL A 122 18.13 2.79 -29.39
C VAL A 122 17.62 4.23 -29.53
N ASN A 123 16.33 4.47 -29.31
CA ASN A 123 15.73 5.78 -29.50
C ASN A 123 14.65 6.07 -28.45
N TYR A 124 14.34 7.37 -28.28
CA TYR A 124 13.34 7.85 -27.34
C TYR A 124 11.95 7.24 -27.55
N GLY A 125 11.49 7.13 -28.80
CA GLY A 125 10.16 6.61 -29.11
C GLY A 125 9.98 5.13 -28.76
N GLY A 126 11.00 4.31 -29.03
CA GLY A 126 11.04 2.89 -28.67
C GLY A 126 11.03 2.70 -27.16
N LEU A 127 11.85 3.47 -26.43
CA LEU A 127 11.84 3.46 -24.97
C LEU A 127 10.47 3.86 -24.42
N LEU A 128 9.84 4.92 -24.94
CA LEU A 128 8.49 5.30 -24.51
C LEU A 128 7.46 4.19 -24.73
N ALA A 129 7.45 3.58 -25.91
CA ALA A 129 6.51 2.53 -26.27
C ALA A 129 6.68 1.30 -25.36
N VAL A 130 7.91 0.81 -25.21
CA VAL A 130 8.22 -0.33 -24.34
C VAL A 130 7.82 -0.03 -22.89
N ARG A 131 8.13 1.17 -22.37
CA ARG A 131 7.76 1.56 -21.00
C ARG A 131 6.26 1.65 -20.78
N PHE A 132 5.52 2.17 -21.75
CA PHE A 132 4.06 2.21 -21.70
C PHE A 132 3.48 0.78 -21.66
N LEU A 133 3.97 -0.12 -22.52
CA LEU A 133 3.54 -1.52 -22.56
C LEU A 133 3.90 -2.29 -21.28
N LEU A 134 5.04 -1.99 -20.64
CA LEU A 134 5.37 -2.53 -19.33
C LEU A 134 4.36 -2.09 -18.27
N GLY A 135 3.94 -0.82 -18.29
CA GLY A 135 2.88 -0.32 -17.40
C GLY A 135 1.56 -1.05 -17.60
N VAL A 136 1.16 -1.25 -18.86
CA VAL A 136 -0.02 -2.04 -19.24
C VAL A 136 0.07 -3.46 -18.69
N ALA A 137 1.22 -4.12 -18.85
CA ALA A 137 1.39 -5.49 -18.40
C ALA A 137 1.40 -5.60 -16.86
N GLU A 138 2.07 -4.67 -16.18
CA GLU A 138 2.15 -4.68 -14.72
C GLU A 138 0.78 -4.50 -14.04
N ALA A 139 -0.14 -3.73 -14.65
CA ALA A 139 -1.46 -3.46 -14.10
C ALA A 139 -2.25 -4.74 -13.73
N THR A 140 -1.97 -5.83 -14.44
CA THR A 140 -2.68 -7.09 -14.24
C THR A 140 -2.24 -7.86 -12.98
N ILE A 141 -1.05 -7.57 -12.42
CA ILE A 141 -0.42 -8.36 -11.37
C ILE A 141 -1.19 -8.26 -10.04
N THR A 142 -1.61 -7.06 -9.64
CA THR A 142 -2.34 -6.87 -8.38
C THR A 142 -3.71 -7.57 -8.36
N PRO A 143 -4.57 -7.43 -9.39
CA PRO A 143 -5.86 -8.11 -9.43
C PRO A 143 -5.78 -9.60 -9.83
N ALA A 144 -4.65 -10.06 -10.35
CA ALA A 144 -4.43 -11.46 -10.70
C ALA A 144 -4.47 -12.43 -9.51
N PHE A 145 -4.08 -11.98 -8.32
CA PHE A 145 -3.90 -12.84 -7.15
C PHE A 145 -5.09 -12.83 -6.18
N ILE A 146 -6.30 -12.65 -6.69
CA ILE A 146 -7.53 -12.77 -5.90
C ILE A 146 -7.71 -14.23 -5.43
N ILE A 147 -7.64 -14.42 -4.11
CA ILE A 147 -7.75 -15.73 -3.43
C ILE A 147 -9.06 -16.46 -3.81
N SER A 148 -10.13 -15.73 -4.11
CA SER A 148 -11.43 -16.33 -4.44
C SER A 148 -11.42 -17.22 -5.70
N LYS A 149 -10.43 -17.02 -6.60
CA LYS A 149 -10.26 -17.85 -7.81
C LYS A 149 -9.13 -18.88 -7.72
N ALA A 150 -8.57 -19.10 -6.53
CA ALA A 150 -7.48 -20.04 -6.30
C ALA A 150 -7.93 -21.51 -6.47
N ARG A 151 -7.64 -22.12 -7.63
CA ARG A 151 -8.03 -23.51 -7.94
C ARG A 151 -7.46 -24.56 -6.99
N PHE A 152 -6.39 -24.25 -6.27
CA PHE A 152 -5.75 -25.16 -5.32
C PHE A 152 -6.43 -25.22 -3.94
N LEU A 153 -7.36 -24.29 -3.66
CA LEU A 153 -8.21 -24.30 -2.47
C LEU A 153 -9.52 -25.04 -2.80
N THR A 154 -10.00 -25.88 -1.87
CA THR A 154 -11.35 -26.45 -1.94
C THR A 154 -12.40 -25.35 -1.78
N ARG A 155 -13.66 -25.65 -2.09
CA ARG A 155 -14.74 -24.66 -1.98
C ARG A 155 -14.91 -24.14 -0.55
N GLU A 156 -14.92 -25.04 0.43
CA GLU A 156 -14.97 -24.72 1.87
C GLU A 156 -13.76 -23.85 2.28
N GLU A 157 -12.55 -24.17 1.82
CA GLU A 157 -11.35 -23.39 2.11
C GLU A 157 -11.41 -21.95 1.54
N ARG A 158 -12.07 -21.74 0.39
CA ARG A 158 -12.27 -20.41 -0.18
C ARG A 158 -13.34 -19.62 0.56
N GLU A 159 -14.44 -20.27 0.95
CA GLU A 159 -15.50 -19.65 1.73
C GLU A 159 -14.93 -19.18 3.09
N LEU A 160 -14.17 -20.04 3.78
CA LEU A 160 -13.47 -19.70 5.03
C LEU A 160 -12.50 -18.51 4.89
N MET A 161 -11.73 -18.45 3.80
CA MET A 161 -10.82 -17.31 3.53
C MET A 161 -11.59 -16.02 3.19
N THR A 162 -12.75 -16.15 2.54
CA THR A 162 -13.64 -15.02 2.23
C THR A 162 -14.29 -14.49 3.50
N ASP A 163 -14.75 -15.37 4.38
CA ASP A 163 -15.35 -14.98 5.66
C ASP A 163 -14.32 -14.28 6.55
N ARG A 164 -13.08 -14.77 6.59
CA ARG A 164 -11.98 -14.05 7.26
C ARG A 164 -11.76 -12.65 6.67
N ALA A 165 -11.85 -12.48 5.35
CA ALA A 165 -11.72 -11.18 4.71
C ALA A 165 -12.87 -10.24 5.14
N VAL A 166 -14.10 -10.74 5.20
CA VAL A 166 -15.26 -9.99 5.70
C VAL A 166 -15.05 -9.56 7.16
N ILE A 167 -14.63 -10.48 8.03
CA ILE A 167 -14.41 -10.21 9.45
C ILE A 167 -13.21 -9.26 9.67
N ALA A 168 -12.18 -9.33 8.83
CA ALA A 168 -11.10 -8.35 8.80
C ALA A 168 -11.55 -6.97 8.29
N GLY A 169 -12.82 -6.82 7.91
CA GLY A 169 -13.43 -5.58 7.43
C GLY A 169 -13.10 -5.26 5.98
N THR A 170 -12.51 -6.17 5.20
CA THR A 170 -12.29 -5.95 3.76
C THR A 170 -13.55 -6.20 2.93
N GLY A 171 -14.59 -6.79 3.53
CA GLY A 171 -15.88 -7.10 2.92
C GLY A 171 -15.81 -8.22 1.87
N ARG A 172 -16.98 -8.61 1.32
CA ARG A 172 -17.05 -9.48 0.15
C ARG A 172 -16.97 -8.61 -1.09
N THR A 173 -16.04 -8.87 -1.99
CA THR A 173 -16.00 -8.22 -3.32
C THR A 173 -16.92 -8.91 -4.33
N GLU A 174 -17.45 -10.08 -3.99
CA GLU A 174 -18.34 -10.85 -4.86
C GLU A 174 -19.80 -10.49 -4.59
N LYS A 175 -20.52 -10.04 -5.63
CA LYS A 175 -21.95 -9.68 -5.62
C LYS A 175 -22.35 -8.42 -4.84
N THR A 176 -21.41 -7.53 -4.48
CA THR A 176 -21.76 -6.23 -3.88
C THR A 176 -22.41 -5.29 -4.89
N VAL A 177 -23.57 -4.75 -4.53
CA VAL A 177 -24.23 -3.68 -5.29
C VAL A 177 -23.48 -2.37 -5.02
N TRP A 178 -23.11 -1.66 -6.08
CA TRP A 178 -22.45 -0.37 -5.95
C TRP A 178 -23.40 0.65 -5.30
N ARG A 179 -23.05 1.16 -4.12
CA ARG A 179 -23.85 2.16 -3.39
C ARG A 179 -23.27 3.56 -3.61
N TRP A 180 -23.96 4.38 -4.40
CA TRP A 180 -23.53 5.75 -4.66
C TRP A 180 -23.48 6.61 -3.40
N ASP A 181 -24.34 6.35 -2.43
CA ASP A 181 -24.35 7.05 -1.14
C ASP A 181 -23.02 6.90 -0.40
N HIS A 182 -22.41 5.70 -0.44
CA HIS A 182 -21.11 5.44 0.18
C HIS A 182 -19.97 6.17 -0.54
N THR A 183 -20.08 6.31 -1.86
CA THR A 183 -19.13 7.06 -2.69
C THR A 183 -19.21 8.55 -2.39
N ILE A 184 -20.42 9.11 -2.35
CA ILE A 184 -20.63 10.52 -2.00
C ILE A 184 -20.13 10.78 -0.59
N GLU A 185 -20.46 9.91 0.37
CA GLU A 185 -19.94 9.99 1.74
C GLU A 185 -18.41 9.98 1.77
N CYS A 186 -17.75 9.14 0.96
CA CYS A 186 -16.30 9.13 0.82
C CYS A 186 -15.74 10.47 0.35
N LEU A 187 -16.37 11.10 -0.65
CA LEU A 187 -15.88 12.31 -1.30
C LEU A 187 -16.11 13.58 -0.49
N ILE A 188 -17.16 13.63 0.35
CA ILE A 188 -17.41 14.74 1.27
C ILE A 188 -16.62 14.62 2.57
N ASP A 189 -16.07 13.44 2.86
CA ASP A 189 -15.34 13.18 4.10
C ASP A 189 -13.95 13.86 4.10
N PRO A 190 -13.68 14.80 5.02
CA PRO A 190 -12.39 15.47 5.12
C PRO A 190 -11.21 14.52 5.29
N LYS A 191 -11.40 13.36 5.93
CA LYS A 191 -10.33 12.38 6.18
C LYS A 191 -9.86 11.72 4.87
N THR A 192 -10.75 11.57 3.89
CA THR A 192 -10.43 11.03 2.56
C THR A 192 -9.43 11.94 1.85
N TRP A 193 -9.64 13.25 1.92
CA TRP A 193 -8.76 14.23 1.30
C TRP A 193 -7.40 14.33 2.00
N HIS A 194 -7.35 14.12 3.33
CA HIS A 194 -6.07 13.99 4.04
C HIS A 194 -5.28 12.77 3.56
N VAL A 195 -5.95 11.61 3.45
CA VAL A 195 -5.33 10.38 2.92
C VAL A 195 -4.83 10.57 1.49
N PHE A 196 -5.65 11.17 0.62
CA PHE A 196 -5.29 11.45 -0.78
C PHE A 196 -4.10 12.40 -0.88
N ALA A 197 -4.11 13.50 -0.11
CA ALA A 197 -3.03 14.49 -0.09
C ALA A 197 -1.72 13.90 0.46
N LEU A 198 -1.79 13.10 1.53
CA LEU A 198 -0.64 12.36 2.03
C LEU A 198 -0.08 11.41 0.97
N ALA A 199 -0.95 10.63 0.32
CA ALA A 199 -0.53 9.68 -0.70
C ALA A 199 0.19 10.36 -1.87
N ILE A 200 -0.35 11.47 -2.42
CA ILE A 200 0.30 12.14 -3.56
C ILE A 200 1.62 12.80 -3.13
N LEU A 201 1.66 13.48 -1.97
CA LEU A 201 2.84 14.19 -1.49
C LEU A 201 3.97 13.25 -1.08
N THR A 202 3.68 11.99 -0.70
CA THR A 202 4.74 11.00 -0.43
C THR A 202 5.20 10.30 -1.71
N GLN A 203 4.32 10.19 -2.71
CA GLN A 203 4.66 9.54 -3.98
C GLN A 203 5.42 10.44 -4.95
N ILE A 204 5.30 11.77 -4.86
CA ILE A 204 6.15 12.71 -5.62
C ILE A 204 7.65 12.49 -5.30
N PRO A 205 8.10 12.53 -4.02
CA PRO A 205 9.47 12.19 -3.66
C PRO A 205 9.89 10.79 -4.07
N ASN A 206 9.03 9.79 -3.85
CA ASN A 206 9.32 8.39 -4.17
C ASN A 206 9.57 8.20 -5.67
N GLY A 207 8.71 8.74 -6.54
CA GLY A 207 8.89 8.63 -7.99
C GLY A 207 10.15 9.33 -8.49
N GLY A 208 10.51 10.49 -7.92
CA GLY A 208 11.74 11.18 -8.27
C GLY A 208 12.99 10.42 -7.83
N THR A 209 13.08 10.09 -6.54
CA THR A 209 14.25 9.41 -5.95
C THR A 209 14.47 8.01 -6.54
N GLN A 210 13.41 7.24 -6.79
CA GLN A 210 13.53 5.90 -7.37
C GLN A 210 14.09 5.92 -8.81
N ASN A 211 13.68 6.89 -9.63
CA ASN A 211 14.12 7.00 -11.03
C ASN A 211 15.50 7.65 -11.19
N PHE A 212 15.94 8.45 -10.23
CA PHE A 212 17.22 9.17 -10.28
C PHE A 212 18.24 8.70 -9.23
N SER A 213 17.97 7.65 -8.45
CA SER A 213 18.81 7.19 -7.34
C SER A 213 20.29 7.00 -7.73
N ASN A 214 20.56 6.29 -8.82
CA ASN A 214 21.94 6.05 -9.27
C ASN A 214 22.63 7.34 -9.74
N LEU A 215 21.92 8.24 -10.43
CA LEU A 215 22.44 9.55 -10.85
C LEU A 215 22.79 10.43 -9.64
N VAL A 216 21.92 10.44 -8.63
CA VAL A 216 22.14 11.15 -7.37
C VAL A 216 23.36 10.59 -6.65
N ILE A 217 23.49 9.27 -6.50
CA ILE A 217 24.66 8.69 -5.82
C ILE A 217 25.94 8.93 -6.63
N LYS A 218 25.91 8.80 -7.95
CA LYS A 218 27.05 9.11 -8.84
C LYS A 218 27.48 10.57 -8.68
N SER A 219 26.52 11.49 -8.48
CA SER A 219 26.82 12.90 -8.22
C SER A 219 27.62 13.12 -6.93
N PHE A 220 27.59 12.21 -5.95
CA PHE A 220 28.41 12.28 -4.72
C PHE A 220 29.90 11.93 -4.98
N GLY A 221 30.25 11.51 -6.20
CA GLY A 221 31.60 11.14 -6.61
C GLY A 221 31.89 9.64 -6.56
N PHE A 222 30.85 8.80 -6.56
CA PHE A 222 30.96 7.35 -6.68
C PHE A 222 30.97 6.91 -8.16
N THR A 223 31.57 5.76 -8.45
CA THR A 223 31.51 5.15 -9.79
C THR A 223 30.11 4.57 -10.07
N SER A 224 29.79 4.29 -11.34
CA SER A 224 28.49 3.68 -11.70
C SER A 224 28.24 2.34 -11.01
N LEU A 225 29.28 1.51 -10.85
CA LEU A 225 29.15 0.25 -10.11
C LEU A 225 28.93 0.48 -8.62
N GLN A 226 29.64 1.44 -8.03
CA GLN A 226 29.47 1.82 -6.62
C GLN A 226 28.07 2.40 -6.35
N SER A 227 27.52 3.20 -7.25
CA SER A 227 26.17 3.75 -7.08
C SER A 227 25.11 2.65 -7.05
N THR A 228 25.24 1.63 -7.91
CA THR A 228 24.34 0.48 -7.89
C THR A 228 24.53 -0.34 -6.60
N LEU A 229 25.77 -0.53 -6.14
CA LEU A 229 26.04 -1.25 -4.89
C LEU A 229 25.46 -0.54 -3.66
N ILE A 230 25.54 0.80 -3.60
CA ILE A 230 25.00 1.62 -2.51
C ILE A 230 23.47 1.52 -2.39
N ASN A 231 22.76 1.16 -3.46
CA ASN A 231 21.31 0.92 -3.39
C ASN A 231 20.96 -0.29 -2.50
N ILE A 232 21.87 -1.25 -2.31
CA ILE A 232 21.63 -2.42 -1.45
C ILE A 232 21.41 -2.01 0.02
N PRO A 233 22.35 -1.33 0.70
CA PRO A 233 22.12 -0.88 2.07
C PRO A 233 20.96 0.13 2.17
N ALA A 234 20.76 0.99 1.18
CA ALA A 234 19.60 1.89 1.12
C ALA A 234 18.27 1.10 1.13
N SER A 235 18.17 0.04 0.34
CA SER A 235 16.99 -0.85 0.30
C SER A 235 16.78 -1.57 1.62
N VAL A 236 17.85 -1.95 2.32
CA VAL A 236 17.77 -2.54 3.68
C VAL A 236 17.21 -1.52 4.68
N VAL A 237 17.66 -0.27 4.63
CA VAL A 237 17.13 0.81 5.50
C VAL A 237 15.64 1.01 5.24
N SER A 238 15.22 1.05 3.97
CA SER A 238 13.81 1.16 3.60
C SER A 238 12.99 -0.03 4.10
N MET A 239 13.47 -1.25 3.89
CA MET A 239 12.83 -2.49 4.37
C MET A 239 12.68 -2.52 5.90
N VAL A 240 13.75 -2.20 6.64
CA VAL A 240 13.72 -2.13 8.11
C VAL A 240 12.75 -1.06 8.57
N SER A 241 12.74 0.10 7.92
CA SER A 241 11.81 1.20 8.25
C SER A 241 10.35 0.78 8.05
N ILE A 242 10.01 0.17 6.91
CA ILE A 242 8.67 -0.35 6.63
C ILE A 242 8.27 -1.43 7.63
N ALA A 243 9.15 -2.41 7.91
CA ALA A 243 8.87 -3.50 8.84
C ALA A 243 8.68 -3.00 10.28
N LEU A 244 9.57 -2.13 10.75
CA LEU A 244 9.52 -1.57 12.11
C LEU A 244 8.28 -0.70 12.30
N THR A 245 8.01 0.21 11.37
CA THR A 245 6.84 1.09 11.45
C THR A 245 5.54 0.30 11.32
N GLY A 246 5.49 -0.72 10.47
CA GLY A 246 4.37 -1.64 10.35
C GLY A 246 4.13 -2.46 11.63
N TYR A 247 5.20 -2.93 12.28
CA TYR A 247 5.12 -3.64 13.56
C TYR A 247 4.62 -2.71 14.69
N LEU A 248 5.19 -1.51 14.81
CA LEU A 248 4.80 -0.53 15.81
C LEU A 248 3.37 -0.04 15.60
N ALA A 249 2.96 0.19 14.35
CA ALA A 249 1.57 0.41 14.01
C ALA A 249 0.73 -0.79 14.47
N GLY A 250 1.04 -2.02 14.06
CA GLY A 250 0.27 -3.20 14.46
C GLY A 250 0.07 -3.34 15.98
N HIS A 251 1.08 -3.00 16.77
CA HIS A 251 1.05 -3.15 18.23
C HIS A 251 0.41 -1.96 18.95
N TYR A 252 0.71 -0.73 18.54
CA TYR A 252 0.24 0.49 19.19
C TYR A 252 -0.81 1.19 18.34
N ARG A 253 -2.07 1.15 18.78
CA ARG A 253 -3.19 1.65 17.96
C ARG A 253 -3.20 3.17 17.78
N GLN A 254 -2.55 3.93 18.65
CA GLN A 254 -2.60 5.40 18.66
C GLN A 254 -1.38 6.10 18.05
N VAL A 255 -0.41 5.37 17.51
CA VAL A 255 0.86 5.96 17.05
C VAL A 255 0.95 6.14 15.55
N ASN A 256 -0.07 5.78 14.73
CA ASN A 256 0.10 5.75 13.27
C ASN A 256 0.44 7.14 12.70
N CYS A 257 -0.31 8.19 13.03
CA CYS A 257 0.03 9.52 12.54
C CYS A 257 1.37 10.03 13.10
N ILE A 258 1.75 9.65 14.33
CA ILE A 258 3.03 10.02 14.92
C ILE A 258 4.18 9.33 14.16
N LEU A 259 4.03 8.05 13.83
CA LEU A 259 5.00 7.30 13.03
C LEU A 259 5.18 7.93 11.66
N ILE A 260 4.10 8.40 11.01
CA ILE A 260 4.20 9.14 9.75
C ILE A 260 5.07 10.38 9.94
N VAL A 261 4.82 11.19 10.98
CA VAL A 261 5.63 12.40 11.25
C VAL A 261 7.10 12.06 11.50
N VAL A 262 7.39 11.01 12.27
CA VAL A 262 8.77 10.59 12.55
C VAL A 262 9.50 10.17 11.27
N VAL A 263 8.86 9.32 10.46
CA VAL A 263 9.44 8.85 9.18
C VAL A 263 9.68 10.02 8.23
N VAL A 264 8.71 10.93 8.13
CA VAL A 264 8.79 12.11 7.29
C VAL A 264 9.87 13.08 7.78
N ALA A 265 10.03 13.23 9.10
CA ALA A 265 11.08 14.08 9.68
C ALA A 265 12.49 13.54 9.37
N LEU A 266 12.69 12.22 9.42
CA LEU A 266 13.94 11.58 9.00
C LEU A 266 14.22 11.83 7.51
N ALA A 267 13.23 11.61 6.65
CA ALA A 267 13.36 11.84 5.22
C ALA A 267 13.60 13.32 4.87
N MET A 268 12.96 14.23 5.61
CA MET A 268 13.15 15.68 5.52
C MET A 268 14.59 16.08 5.89
N ALA A 269 15.13 15.54 6.99
CA ALA A 269 16.52 15.76 7.37
C ALA A 269 17.50 15.23 6.30
N GLY A 270 17.21 14.05 5.73
CA GLY A 270 17.97 13.49 4.62
C GLY A 270 18.00 14.40 3.39
N SER A 271 16.83 14.89 2.96
CA SER A 271 16.71 15.83 1.85
C SER A 271 17.44 17.16 2.12
N ALA A 272 17.34 17.70 3.34
CA ALA A 272 18.02 18.93 3.73
C ALA A 272 19.55 18.79 3.68
N LEU A 273 20.09 17.65 4.13
CA LEU A 273 21.52 17.35 4.06
C LEU A 273 22.01 17.26 2.61
N ILE A 274 21.25 16.62 1.72
CA ILE A 274 21.60 16.53 0.30
C ILE A 274 21.47 17.89 -0.39
N TYR A 275 20.48 18.71 -0.03
CA TYR A 275 20.36 20.07 -0.54
C TYR A 275 21.55 20.94 -0.12
N ALA A 276 22.01 20.83 1.13
CA ALA A 276 23.16 21.56 1.66
C ALA A 276 24.53 20.94 1.32
N ARG A 277 24.58 19.96 0.40
CA ARG A 277 25.75 19.10 0.15
C ARG A 277 27.06 19.82 -0.18
N SER A 278 27.04 21.05 -0.65
CA SER A 278 28.25 21.85 -0.89
C SER A 278 29.06 22.11 0.39
N HIS A 279 28.40 22.05 1.56
CA HIS A 279 29.01 22.27 2.88
C HIS A 279 29.13 20.98 3.71
N VAL A 280 28.76 19.82 3.14
CA VAL A 280 28.67 18.55 3.87
C VAL A 280 29.70 17.57 3.31
N PRO A 281 30.51 16.89 4.16
CA PRO A 281 31.45 15.88 3.69
C PRO A 281 30.72 14.72 3.00
N LYS A 282 31.42 13.99 2.13
CA LYS A 282 30.84 12.87 1.36
C LYS A 282 30.07 11.86 2.22
N GLY A 283 30.59 11.54 3.41
CA GLY A 283 29.91 10.65 4.37
C GLY A 283 28.57 11.21 4.86
N GLY A 284 28.46 12.52 5.07
CA GLY A 284 27.21 13.18 5.44
C GLY A 284 26.19 13.22 4.30
N GLN A 285 26.64 13.31 3.04
CA GLN A 285 25.76 13.20 1.87
C GLN A 285 25.16 11.79 1.76
N LEU A 286 25.98 10.75 1.98
CA LEU A 286 25.53 9.36 1.99
C LEU A 286 24.59 9.06 3.17
N PHE A 287 24.89 9.59 4.34
CA PHE A 287 24.00 9.49 5.49
C PHE A 287 22.64 10.17 5.22
N GLY A 288 22.66 11.36 4.61
CA GLY A 288 21.45 12.05 4.17
C GLY A 288 20.64 11.23 3.16
N TYR A 289 21.31 10.52 2.26
CA TYR A 289 20.67 9.58 1.33
C TYR A 289 19.99 8.41 2.06
N PHE A 290 20.65 7.77 3.03
CA PHE A 290 20.00 6.70 3.81
C PHE A 290 18.82 7.19 4.66
N LEU A 291 18.89 8.41 5.20
CA LEU A 291 17.75 9.03 5.89
C LEU A 291 16.58 9.30 4.93
N LEU A 292 16.85 9.71 3.70
CA LEU A 292 15.81 9.93 2.69
C LEU A 292 15.06 8.62 2.35
N GLU A 293 15.75 7.49 2.38
CA GLU A 293 15.23 6.15 2.08
C GLU A 293 14.27 5.59 3.16
N THR A 294 14.07 6.29 4.28
CA THR A 294 12.97 5.97 5.21
C THR A 294 11.61 6.42 4.66
N GLY A 295 11.58 7.41 3.78
CA GLY A 295 10.37 8.03 3.22
C GLY A 295 9.32 7.06 2.65
N PRO A 296 9.69 5.98 1.92
CA PRO A 296 8.74 4.99 1.41
C PRO A 296 7.89 4.29 2.49
N ALA A 297 8.29 4.32 3.77
CA ALA A 297 7.51 3.72 4.85
C ALA A 297 6.19 4.45 5.16
N VAL A 298 5.98 5.65 4.61
CA VAL A 298 4.74 6.42 4.84
C VAL A 298 3.53 5.80 4.15
N LEU A 299 3.65 5.35 2.89
CA LEU A 299 2.49 4.82 2.14
C LEU A 299 1.86 3.59 2.82
N PRO A 300 2.64 2.59 3.31
CA PRO A 300 2.10 1.50 4.11
C PRO A 300 1.38 1.95 5.40
N LEU A 301 1.88 2.99 6.08
CA LEU A 301 1.23 3.55 7.26
C LEU A 301 -0.12 4.20 6.91
N VAL A 302 -0.18 4.94 5.80
CA VAL A 302 -1.42 5.52 5.28
C VAL A 302 -2.42 4.41 4.89
N MET A 303 -1.96 3.35 4.22
CA MET A 303 -2.78 2.18 3.91
C MET A 303 -3.34 1.53 5.19
N SER A 304 -2.51 1.42 6.25
CA SER A 304 -2.97 0.93 7.55
C SER A 304 -4.05 1.81 8.18
N LEU A 305 -3.94 3.14 8.05
CA LEU A 305 -4.99 4.06 8.49
C LEU A 305 -6.28 3.87 7.69
N VAL A 306 -6.20 3.72 6.36
CA VAL A 306 -7.38 3.48 5.52
C VAL A 306 -8.09 2.20 5.94
N GLN A 307 -7.35 1.12 6.17
CA GLN A 307 -7.94 -0.15 6.59
C GLN A 307 -8.66 -0.07 7.94
N ALA A 308 -8.15 0.77 8.85
CA ALA A 308 -8.72 0.94 10.19
C ALA A 308 -9.85 1.98 10.27
N ASN A 309 -9.84 3.00 9.39
CA ASN A 309 -10.68 4.20 9.53
C ASN A 309 -11.85 4.27 8.55
N PHE A 310 -11.89 3.43 7.53
CA PHE A 310 -12.97 3.41 6.55
C PHE A 310 -13.77 2.13 6.73
N ARG A 311 -15.10 2.23 6.66
CA ARG A 311 -16.02 1.08 6.60
C ARG A 311 -16.97 1.27 5.43
N GLY A 312 -17.56 0.17 4.99
CA GLY A 312 -18.33 0.11 3.76
C GLY A 312 -17.48 -0.37 2.58
N VAL A 313 -17.91 -1.40 1.86
CA VAL A 313 -17.16 -1.95 0.72
C VAL A 313 -16.98 -0.89 -0.36
N THR A 314 -18.07 -0.23 -0.78
CA THR A 314 -18.00 0.82 -1.81
C THR A 314 -17.14 2.01 -1.35
N LYS A 315 -17.23 2.42 -0.08
CA LYS A 315 -16.42 3.53 0.47
C LYS A 315 -14.93 3.17 0.49
N LYS A 316 -14.57 1.94 0.92
CA LYS A 316 -13.19 1.42 0.88
C LYS A 316 -12.64 1.32 -0.54
N MET A 317 -13.44 0.85 -1.49
CA MET A 317 -13.05 0.80 -2.90
C MET A 317 -12.79 2.20 -3.46
N THR A 318 -13.65 3.17 -3.15
CA THR A 318 -13.50 4.57 -3.58
C THR A 318 -12.22 5.20 -3.04
N VAL A 319 -11.94 5.10 -1.73
CA VAL A 319 -10.68 5.66 -1.16
C VAL A 319 -9.44 4.93 -1.71
N THR A 320 -9.52 3.62 -1.94
CA THR A 320 -8.40 2.86 -2.53
C THR A 320 -8.13 3.29 -3.98
N ALA A 321 -9.18 3.53 -4.77
CA ALA A 321 -9.06 4.07 -6.12
C ALA A 321 -8.45 5.49 -6.12
N MET A 322 -8.88 6.35 -5.19
CA MET A 322 -8.28 7.67 -5.00
C MET A 322 -6.79 7.58 -4.64
N MET A 323 -6.40 6.66 -3.76
CA MET A 323 -4.99 6.43 -3.44
C MET A 323 -4.19 5.93 -4.65
N PHE A 324 -4.78 5.08 -5.48
CA PHE A 324 -4.12 4.62 -6.71
C PHE A 324 -3.92 5.76 -7.72
N ILE A 325 -4.92 6.64 -7.88
CA ILE A 325 -4.79 7.87 -8.67
C ILE A 325 -3.64 8.74 -8.12
N ALA A 326 -3.61 8.96 -6.81
CA ALA A 326 -2.54 9.72 -6.15
C ALA A 326 -1.16 9.08 -6.36
N TYR A 327 -1.08 7.74 -6.32
CA TYR A 327 0.14 6.99 -6.56
C TYR A 327 0.66 7.19 -7.99
N CYS A 328 -0.19 7.04 -9.00
CA CYS A 328 0.21 7.27 -10.39
C CYS A 328 0.56 8.74 -10.63
N ALA A 329 -0.26 9.68 -10.16
CA ALA A 329 -0.02 11.12 -10.33
C ALA A 329 1.30 11.57 -9.68
N GLY A 330 1.57 11.10 -8.45
CA GLY A 330 2.80 11.42 -7.74
C GLY A 330 4.03 10.88 -8.45
N ASN A 331 3.98 9.63 -8.91
CA ASN A 331 5.09 9.03 -9.65
C ASN A 331 5.30 9.61 -11.06
N ILE A 332 4.27 10.16 -11.68
CA ILE A 332 4.39 10.91 -12.94
C ILE A 332 5.07 12.26 -12.68
N ALA A 333 4.65 12.98 -11.63
CA ALA A 333 5.13 14.32 -11.30
C ALA A 333 6.55 14.33 -10.71
N GLY A 334 6.91 13.35 -9.89
CA GLY A 334 8.20 13.26 -9.18
C GLY A 334 9.44 13.45 -10.07
N PRO A 335 9.62 12.62 -11.12
CA PRO A 335 10.73 12.74 -12.07
C PRO A 335 10.87 14.13 -12.71
N GLN A 336 9.77 14.86 -12.89
CA GLN A 336 9.78 16.16 -13.59
C GLN A 336 10.49 17.26 -12.79
N PHE A 337 10.64 17.10 -11.47
CA PHE A 337 11.42 18.01 -10.63
C PHE A 337 12.94 17.84 -10.79
N PHE A 338 13.40 16.70 -11.32
CA PHE A 338 14.81 16.44 -11.60
C PHE A 338 15.19 17.04 -12.96
N LYS A 339 15.45 18.35 -12.97
CA LYS A 339 15.77 19.07 -14.19
C LYS A 339 17.17 18.74 -14.71
N THR A 340 17.25 18.39 -15.99
CA THR A 340 18.51 18.12 -16.69
C THR A 340 19.43 19.34 -16.72
N SER A 341 18.87 20.56 -16.74
CA SER A 341 19.63 21.83 -16.65
C SER A 341 20.30 22.04 -15.29
N GLU A 342 19.86 21.32 -14.25
CA GLU A 342 20.36 21.41 -12.88
C GLU A 342 21.22 20.19 -12.49
N ALA A 343 21.47 19.29 -13.44
CA ALA A 343 22.34 18.15 -13.23
C ALA A 343 23.78 18.61 -12.93
N PRO A 344 24.52 17.92 -12.05
CA PRO A 344 24.15 16.70 -11.34
C PRO A 344 23.59 16.94 -9.92
N LEU A 345 23.33 18.21 -9.54
CA LEU A 345 22.99 18.58 -8.16
C LEU A 345 21.48 18.53 -7.89
N TYR A 346 20.64 18.79 -8.89
CA TYR A 346 19.18 18.79 -8.82
C TYR A 346 18.56 19.54 -7.62
N PRO A 347 18.99 20.78 -7.30
CA PRO A 347 18.46 21.55 -6.17
C PRO A 347 16.93 21.71 -6.17
N THR A 348 16.29 21.86 -7.34
CA THR A 348 14.82 21.96 -7.40
C THR A 348 14.14 20.68 -6.91
N ALA A 349 14.69 19.50 -7.22
CA ALA A 349 14.15 18.23 -6.80
C ALA A 349 14.19 18.06 -5.27
N PHE A 350 15.35 18.29 -4.65
CA PHE A 350 15.49 18.17 -3.20
C PHE A 350 14.67 19.23 -2.44
N ARG A 351 14.54 20.44 -3.00
CA ARG A 351 13.63 21.45 -2.45
C ARG A 351 12.17 21.03 -2.53
N ALA A 352 11.74 20.45 -3.66
CA ALA A 352 10.38 19.94 -3.81
C ALA A 352 10.10 18.78 -2.84
N ILE A 353 11.05 17.85 -2.69
CA ILE A 353 10.98 16.75 -1.73
C ILE A 353 10.83 17.28 -0.30
N LEU A 354 11.63 18.26 0.09
CA LEU A 354 11.57 18.89 1.41
C LEU A 354 10.18 19.50 1.67
N ILE A 355 9.65 20.27 0.72
CA ILE A 355 8.31 20.89 0.82
C ILE A 355 7.22 19.82 0.93
N CYS A 356 7.28 18.76 0.11
CA CYS A 356 6.31 17.68 0.15
C CYS A 356 6.28 16.99 1.53
N TYR A 357 7.44 16.75 2.12
CA TYR A 357 7.54 16.15 3.45
C TYR A 357 7.09 17.11 4.55
N ILE A 358 7.41 18.40 4.51
CA ILE A 358 6.90 19.39 5.48
C ILE A 358 5.36 19.40 5.47
N ILE A 359 4.76 19.49 4.28
CA ILE A 359 3.30 19.51 4.14
C ILE A 359 2.71 18.17 4.61
N SER A 360 3.36 17.04 4.32
CA SER A 360 2.92 15.72 4.78
C SER A 360 2.94 15.59 6.31
N ALA A 361 3.95 16.15 6.99
CA ALA A 361 4.00 16.17 8.45
C ALA A 361 2.85 16.99 9.05
N ILE A 362 2.56 18.16 8.46
CA ILE A 362 1.43 19.00 8.87
C ILE A 362 0.11 18.24 8.66
N LEU A 363 -0.10 17.64 7.48
CA LEU A 363 -1.31 16.87 7.17
C LEU A 363 -1.50 15.66 8.10
N ALA A 364 -0.42 14.96 8.46
CA ALA A 364 -0.49 13.85 9.41
C ALA A 364 -0.94 14.31 10.79
N MET A 365 -0.44 15.47 11.25
CA MET A 365 -0.85 16.07 12.52
C MET A 365 -2.29 16.61 12.49
N THR A 366 -2.69 17.32 11.42
CA THR A 366 -4.07 17.80 11.29
C THR A 366 -5.06 16.63 11.21
N MET A 367 -4.72 15.56 10.49
CA MET A 367 -5.51 14.33 10.44
C MET A 367 -5.63 13.73 11.85
N ARG A 368 -4.54 13.65 12.61
CA ARG A 368 -4.57 13.16 13.99
C ARG A 368 -5.54 13.95 14.86
N PHE A 369 -5.41 15.29 14.89
CA PHE A 369 -6.27 16.15 15.69
C PHE A 369 -7.74 16.06 15.26
N TYR A 370 -7.99 16.00 13.95
CA TYR A 370 -9.33 15.80 13.41
C TYR A 370 -9.95 14.48 13.90
N LEU A 371 -9.23 13.36 13.79
CA LEU A 371 -9.72 12.05 14.24
C LEU A 371 -9.92 12.00 15.78
N GLN A 372 -9.03 12.64 16.55
CA GLN A 372 -9.20 12.79 18.00
C GLN A 372 -10.46 13.59 18.36
N PHE A 373 -10.70 14.70 17.65
CA PHE A 373 -11.88 15.54 17.84
C PHE A 373 -13.16 14.76 17.55
N ILE A 374 -13.21 14.04 16.42
CA ILE A 374 -14.38 13.23 16.06
C ILE A 374 -14.60 12.10 17.08
N ASN A 375 -13.55 11.42 17.53
CA ASN A 375 -13.67 10.39 18.56
C ASN A 375 -14.24 10.97 19.86
N THR A 376 -13.71 12.10 20.32
CA THR A 376 -14.19 12.77 21.55
C THR A 376 -15.64 13.22 21.42
N LYS A 377 -16.04 13.70 20.23
CA LYS A 377 -17.42 14.05 19.94
C LYS A 377 -18.34 12.82 20.04
N ARG A 378 -17.94 11.69 19.43
CA ARG A 378 -18.71 10.45 19.49
C ARG A 378 -18.76 9.84 20.90
N ASP A 379 -17.69 9.97 21.69
CA ASP A 379 -17.68 9.54 23.09
C ASP A 379 -18.72 10.32 23.92
N ARG A 380 -18.91 11.61 23.62
CA ARG A 380 -19.94 12.44 24.28
C ARG A 380 -21.35 12.13 23.80
N GLU A 381 -21.54 11.86 22.52
CA GLU A 381 -22.87 11.61 21.91
C GLU A 381 -23.36 10.19 22.20
N GLU A 382 -22.49 9.18 22.13
CA GLU A 382 -22.84 7.77 22.30
C GLU A 382 -22.70 7.30 23.77
N GLY A 383 -21.99 8.05 24.62
CA GLY A 383 -21.81 7.72 26.04
C GLY A 383 -20.98 6.46 26.32
N ILE A 384 -20.29 5.91 25.31
CA ILE A 384 -19.48 4.69 25.38
C ILE A 384 -18.05 4.94 24.88
N GLN A 385 -17.08 4.24 25.47
CA GLN A 385 -15.72 4.16 24.90
C GLN A 385 -15.69 3.10 23.80
N GLY A 386 -15.75 3.55 22.55
CA GLY A 386 -15.69 2.67 21.36
C GLY A 386 -14.25 2.28 20.96
N SER A 387 -14.11 1.51 19.87
CA SER A 387 -12.79 1.09 19.37
C SER A 387 -12.74 0.97 17.84
N ALA A 388 -11.60 1.30 17.24
CA ALA A 388 -11.34 1.19 15.80
C ALA A 388 -11.44 -0.22 15.22
N GLY A 389 -11.32 -1.24 16.08
CA GLY A 389 -11.48 -2.64 15.67
C GLY A 389 -12.86 -3.24 15.98
N PHE A 390 -13.73 -2.54 16.72
CA PHE A 390 -14.80 -3.19 17.48
C PHE A 390 -16.20 -2.64 17.19
N SER A 391 -16.60 -2.56 15.92
CA SER A 391 -17.96 -2.09 15.61
C SER A 391 -18.54 -2.79 14.38
N GLY A 392 -19.05 -3.98 14.65
CA GLY A 392 -19.85 -4.86 13.78
C GLY A 392 -20.16 -6.17 14.52
N ILE A 393 -20.13 -6.09 15.84
CA ILE A 393 -20.27 -7.16 16.81
C ILE A 393 -20.92 -6.48 18.00
N VAL A 394 -22.23 -6.28 17.95
CA VAL A 394 -22.98 -6.01 19.17
C VAL A 394 -23.22 -7.36 19.84
N ALA A 395 -22.15 -7.94 20.41
CA ALA A 395 -22.32 -9.02 21.37
C ALA A 395 -22.75 -8.39 22.71
N GLY A 396 -24.04 -8.07 22.83
CA GLY A 396 -24.73 -7.88 24.11
C GLY A 396 -24.11 -6.91 25.12
N GLY A 397 -23.51 -5.81 24.66
CA GLY A 397 -23.17 -4.66 25.53
C GLY A 397 -22.07 -4.88 26.58
N LYS A 398 -21.16 -5.85 26.42
CA LYS A 398 -19.96 -5.97 27.30
C LYS A 398 -18.66 -5.82 26.53
N VAL A 399 -17.97 -4.70 26.79
CA VAL A 399 -16.60 -4.42 26.33
C VAL A 399 -15.63 -5.30 27.15
N THR A 400 -14.76 -6.06 26.51
CA THR A 400 -13.63 -6.73 27.20
C THR A 400 -12.34 -6.55 26.40
N GLU A 401 -11.26 -6.14 27.07
CA GLU A 401 -9.96 -5.81 26.47
C GLU A 401 -9.29 -7.03 25.83
N LEU A 402 -8.98 -6.94 24.52
CA LEU A 402 -8.38 -8.03 23.74
C LEU A 402 -6.88 -7.78 23.55
N ASN A 403 -6.07 -8.13 24.53
CA ASN A 403 -4.61 -7.95 24.48
C ASN A 403 -3.84 -9.21 24.01
N ASN A 404 -4.52 -10.23 23.45
CA ASN A 404 -3.88 -11.52 23.17
C ASN A 404 -4.17 -12.07 21.76
N LYS A 405 -3.14 -12.49 21.02
CA LYS A 405 -3.25 -13.01 19.63
C LYS A 405 -4.11 -14.28 19.50
N HIS A 406 -4.35 -14.99 20.60
CA HIS A 406 -5.26 -16.15 20.64
C HIS A 406 -6.75 -15.76 20.60
N TYR A 407 -7.08 -14.49 20.79
CA TYR A 407 -8.45 -14.02 20.95
C TYR A 407 -9.13 -13.56 19.66
N VAL A 408 -8.38 -13.29 18.58
CA VAL A 408 -8.97 -12.92 17.28
C VAL A 408 -9.83 -14.07 16.72
N VAL A 409 -9.41 -15.31 16.96
CA VAL A 409 -10.14 -16.51 16.57
C VAL A 409 -11.40 -16.72 17.42
N ASN A 410 -11.35 -16.40 18.72
CA ASN A 410 -12.54 -16.49 19.59
C ASN A 410 -13.50 -15.29 19.40
N ALA A 411 -13.00 -14.12 19.02
CA ALA A 411 -13.82 -12.95 18.69
C ALA A 411 -14.58 -13.11 17.35
N VAL A 412 -14.09 -13.96 16.45
CA VAL A 412 -14.83 -14.42 15.26
C VAL A 412 -15.98 -15.36 15.65
N LYS A 413 -15.86 -16.09 16.75
CA LYS A 413 -16.74 -17.20 17.15
C LYS A 413 -17.88 -16.83 18.08
N ASN A 414 -17.70 -15.81 18.92
CA ASN A 414 -18.72 -15.39 19.92
C ASN A 414 -19.71 -14.34 19.38
N VAL A 415 -19.79 -14.20 18.06
CA VAL A 415 -20.65 -13.23 17.41
C VAL A 415 -21.63 -13.99 16.56
N ALA A 416 -22.83 -14.16 17.09
CA ALA A 416 -23.97 -14.40 16.24
C ALA A 416 -24.11 -13.16 15.36
N LEU A 417 -23.69 -13.26 14.10
CA LEU A 417 -23.89 -12.18 13.12
C LEU A 417 -25.41 -11.99 12.98
N GLU A 418 -25.92 -10.85 13.43
CA GLU A 418 -27.32 -10.53 13.21
C GLU A 418 -27.54 -10.19 11.72
N PRO A 419 -28.75 -10.35 11.16
CA PRO A 419 -29.06 -9.95 9.78
C PRO A 419 -28.61 -8.51 9.45
N GLU A 420 -28.56 -7.65 10.46
CA GLU A 420 -28.14 -6.24 10.42
C GLU A 420 -26.61 -6.08 10.39
N ASP A 421 -25.83 -7.03 10.92
CA ASP A 421 -24.36 -7.07 10.78
C ASP A 421 -23.93 -7.41 9.32
N TYR A 422 -24.86 -7.89 8.49
CA TYR A 422 -24.67 -8.10 7.06
C TYR A 422 -24.95 -6.85 6.22
N ASP A 423 -25.55 -5.80 6.79
CA ASP A 423 -25.76 -4.56 6.06
C ASP A 423 -24.43 -3.80 5.93
N ASP A 424 -24.01 -3.57 4.68
CA ASP A 424 -22.84 -2.76 4.35
C ASP A 424 -23.08 -1.32 4.84
N VAL A 425 -22.66 -1.01 6.07
CA VAL A 425 -22.75 0.32 6.68
C VAL A 425 -21.39 1.01 6.72
N THR A 426 -21.42 2.33 6.52
CA THR A 426 -20.23 3.16 6.52
C THR A 426 -19.77 3.53 7.92
N ASP A 427 -18.53 4.01 8.05
CA ASP A 427 -17.93 4.40 9.32
C ASP A 427 -18.70 5.53 10.03
N TRP A 428 -19.40 6.39 9.28
CA TRP A 428 -20.22 7.43 9.87
C TRP A 428 -21.43 6.87 10.62
N LYS A 429 -22.07 5.86 10.02
CA LYS A 429 -23.32 5.24 10.50
C LYS A 429 -23.09 4.10 11.50
N THR A 430 -21.84 3.68 11.69
CA THR A 430 -21.51 2.56 12.59
C THR A 430 -21.44 3.04 14.05
N PHE A 431 -22.35 2.56 14.90
CA PHE A 431 -22.37 2.87 16.34
C PHE A 431 -21.17 2.25 17.08
N GLY A 432 -20.57 2.97 18.04
CA GLY A 432 -19.41 2.49 18.81
C GLY A 432 -18.08 2.47 18.04
N PHE A 433 -18.05 2.92 16.79
CA PHE A 433 -16.82 3.01 16.00
C PHE A 433 -15.96 4.19 16.46
N ARG A 434 -14.65 3.97 16.58
CA ARG A 434 -13.68 5.04 16.84
C ARG A 434 -12.57 5.02 15.81
N TYR A 435 -12.15 6.18 15.35
CA TYR A 435 -11.06 6.29 14.42
C TYR A 435 -9.72 6.01 15.10
N ARG A 436 -8.85 5.35 14.36
CA ARG A 436 -7.46 5.14 14.69
C ARG A 436 -6.63 6.39 14.40
N LEU A 437 -5.77 6.77 15.35
CA LEU A 437 -5.02 8.02 15.37
C LEU A 437 -3.61 7.96 14.80
#